data_AF-A0A2J9EQF9-F1
#
_entry.id   AF-A0A2J9EQF9-F1
#
_cell.length_a   1.000
_cell.length_b   1.000
_cell.length_c   1.000
_cell.angle_alpha   90.00
_cell.angle_beta   90.00
_cell.angle_gamma   90.00
#
_symmetry.space_group_name_H-M   'P 1'
#
loop_
_entity.id
_entity.type
_entity.pdbx_description
1 polymer ?
#
loop_
_entity_poly.entity_id
_entity_poly.type
_entity_poly.pdbx_seq_one_letter_code
_entity_poly.pdbx_strand_id
1 'polypeptide(L)' 'MTSMDKGLVSTEKAEDPDEIHAAIGEIASLLLKAGKPLELAGLSTMLTQQAEQTADASLQKNYRDAARFVAEKIGS' A
#
# COMPACT_ATOMS: atom_id res chain seq x y z
N MET A 1 -2.26 -2.45 45.00
CA MET A 1 -1.32 -3.50 44.56
C MET A 1 -2.10 -4.41 43.62
N THR A 2 -1.97 -4.15 42.31
CA THR A 2 -1.35 -5.05 41.30
C THR A 2 -2.21 -6.29 41.03
N SER A 3 -2.66 -6.60 39.82
CA SER A 3 -1.94 -6.50 38.55
C SER A 3 -2.84 -6.20 37.37
N MET A 4 -2.24 -5.50 36.42
CA MET A 4 -2.76 -5.12 35.12
C MET A 4 -2.96 -6.34 34.24
N ASP A 5 -4.20 -6.57 33.81
CA ASP A 5 -4.53 -7.43 32.68
C ASP A 5 -4.16 -6.67 31.39
N LYS A 6 -2.90 -6.81 30.97
CA LYS A 6 -2.46 -6.37 29.63
C LYS A 6 -3.01 -7.36 28.61
N GLY A 7 -4.28 -7.19 28.27
CA GLY A 7 -4.84 -7.75 27.05
C GLY A 7 -4.02 -7.23 25.87
N LEU A 8 -3.37 -8.15 25.16
CA LEU A 8 -2.74 -7.87 23.87
C LEU A 8 -3.81 -7.32 22.93
N VAL A 9 -3.87 -6.00 22.79
CA VAL A 9 -4.41 -5.38 21.59
C VAL A 9 -3.49 -5.84 20.47
N SER A 10 -3.97 -6.77 19.66
CA SER A 10 -3.47 -7.00 18.32
C SER A 10 -3.50 -5.65 17.62
N THR A 11 -2.35 -4.97 17.61
CA THR A 11 -2.16 -3.76 16.81
C THR A 11 -2.16 -4.22 15.37
N GLU A 12 -3.34 -4.33 14.76
CA GLU A 12 -3.47 -4.04 13.34
C GLU A 12 -2.78 -2.69 13.16
N LYS A 13 -1.55 -2.74 12.65
CA LYS A 13 -0.72 -1.57 12.44
C LYS A 13 -1.51 -0.68 11.50
N ALA A 14 -2.05 0.41 12.05
CA ALA A 14 -2.82 1.39 11.29
C ALA A 14 -2.07 1.68 9.99
N GLU A 15 -2.80 1.79 8.88
CA GLU A 15 -2.23 2.21 7.61
C GLU A 15 -1.35 3.44 7.81
N ASP A 16 -0.09 3.35 7.41
CA ASP A 16 0.84 4.46 7.48
C ASP A 16 0.71 5.25 6.17
N PRO A 17 0.16 6.47 6.20
CA PRO A 17 -0.06 7.25 4.99
C PRO A 17 1.24 7.53 4.23
N ASP A 18 2.36 7.68 4.93
CA ASP A 18 3.64 7.99 4.29
C ASP A 18 4.13 6.80 3.47
N GLU A 19 3.98 5.59 4.00
CA GLU A 19 4.30 4.33 3.30
C GLU A 19 3.40 4.10 2.08
N ILE A 20 2.11 4.43 2.20
CA ILE A 20 1.15 4.37 1.08
C ILE A 20 1.55 5.34 -0.03
N HIS A 21 1.86 6.59 0.31
CA HIS A 21 2.27 7.59 -0.66
C HIS A 21 3.63 7.24 -1.30
N ALA A 22 4.56 6.67 -0.54
CA ALA A 22 5.85 6.20 -1.05
C ALA A 22 5.66 5.08 -2.08
N ALA A 23 4.84 4.08 -1.76
CA ALA A 23 4.51 2.98 -2.69
C ALA A 23 3.84 3.52 -3.98
N ILE A 24 2.90 4.46 -3.85
CA ILE A 24 2.28 5.12 -5.02
C ILE A 24 3.32 5.86 -5.86
N GLY A 25 4.20 6.64 -5.21
CA GLY A 25 5.24 7.41 -5.88
C GLY A 25 6.24 6.53 -6.63
N GLU A 26 6.61 5.39 -6.05
CA GLU A 26 7.46 4.39 -6.69
C GLU A 26 6.83 3.85 -7.97
N ILE A 27 5.59 3.35 -7.92
CA ILE A 27 4.92 2.80 -9.09
C ILE A 27 4.64 3.87 -10.14
N ALA A 28 4.27 5.08 -9.73
CA ALA A 28 4.12 6.21 -10.63
C ALA A 28 5.44 6.52 -11.36
N SER A 29 6.56 6.50 -10.65
CA SER A 29 7.89 6.68 -11.26
C SER A 29 8.19 5.59 -12.29
N LEU A 30 7.87 4.33 -12.00
CA LEU A 30 8.08 3.21 -12.92
C LEU A 30 7.24 3.35 -14.19
N LEU A 31 5.96 3.72 -14.06
CA LEU A 31 5.08 3.99 -15.20
C LEU A 31 5.64 5.10 -16.09
N LEU A 32 6.03 6.23 -15.51
CA LEU A 32 6.57 7.38 -16.22
C LEU A 32 7.89 7.04 -16.92
N LYS A 33 8.80 6.32 -16.25
CA LYS A 33 10.07 5.85 -16.85
C LYS A 33 9.84 4.90 -18.02
N ALA A 34 8.77 4.09 -17.97
CA ALA A 34 8.37 3.22 -19.06
C ALA A 34 7.61 3.93 -20.19
N GLY A 35 7.42 5.26 -20.11
CA GLY A 35 6.65 6.04 -21.08
C GLY A 35 5.15 5.71 -21.05
N LYS A 36 4.65 5.11 -19.98
CA LYS A 36 3.23 4.78 -19.81
C LYS A 36 2.49 5.95 -19.16
N PRO A 37 1.22 6.19 -19.53
CA PRO A 37 0.41 7.22 -18.90
C PRO A 37 0.17 6.90 -17.42
N LEU A 38 0.05 7.95 -16.60
CA LEU A 38 -0.25 7.83 -15.18
C LEU A 38 -1.77 7.84 -14.96
N GLU A 39 -2.40 6.71 -15.24
CA GLU A 39 -3.84 6.49 -15.01
C GLU A 39 -4.07 5.72 -13.72
N LEU A 40 -5.10 6.07 -12.94
CA LEU A 40 -5.40 5.42 -11.66
C LEU A 40 -5.59 3.90 -11.80
N ALA A 41 -6.25 3.46 -12.87
CA ALA A 41 -6.43 2.03 -13.14
C ALA A 41 -5.10 1.30 -13.39
N GLY A 42 -4.20 1.91 -14.17
CA GLY A 42 -2.87 1.36 -14.43
C GLY A 42 -1.99 1.33 -13.17
N LEU A 43 -2.07 2.39 -12.36
CA LEU A 43 -1.39 2.50 -11.08
C LEU A 43 -1.86 1.43 -10.08
N SER A 44 -3.19 1.28 -9.90
CA SER A 44 -3.78 0.25 -9.03
C SER A 44 -3.42 -1.17 -9.47
N THR A 45 -3.41 -1.42 -10.79
CA THR A 45 -3.02 -2.71 -11.37
C THR A 45 -1.55 -3.03 -11.06
N MET A 46 -0.64 -2.08 -11.27
CA MET A 46 0.79 -2.31 -11.00
C MET A 46 1.12 -2.44 -9.51
N LEU A 47 0.42 -1.70 -8.65
CA LEU A 47 0.54 -1.86 -7.19
C LEU A 47 0.13 -3.29 -6.76
N THR A 48 -1.00 -3.78 -7.27
CA THR A 48 -1.44 -5.17 -7.03
C THR A 48 -0.40 -6.18 -7.50
N GLN A 49 0.16 -5.98 -8.70
CA GLN A 49 1.19 -6.86 -9.25
C GLN A 49 2.46 -6.88 -8.39
N GLN A 50 2.92 -5.72 -7.89
CA GLN A 50 4.10 -5.66 -7.03
C GLN A 50 3.86 -6.31 -5.67
N ALA A 51 2.64 -6.19 -5.11
CA ALA A 51 2.27 -6.90 -3.91
C ALA A 51 2.32 -8.43 -4.06
N GLU A 52 2.04 -8.96 -5.26
CA GLU A 52 2.10 -10.40 -5.55
C GLU A 52 3.54 -10.90 -5.80
N GLN A 53 4.42 -10.02 -6.31
CA GLN A 53 5.78 -10.39 -6.71
C GLN A 53 6.82 -10.19 -5.61
N THR A 54 6.57 -9.29 -4.65
CA THR A 54 7.52 -9.03 -3.56
C THR A 54 7.49 -10.15 -2.51
N ALA A 55 8.67 -10.56 -2.06
CA ALA A 55 8.83 -11.49 -0.93
C ALA A 55 8.90 -10.77 0.44
N ASP A 56 9.02 -9.43 0.43
CA ASP A 56 9.02 -8.63 1.64
C ASP A 56 7.59 -8.39 2.11
N ALA A 57 7.25 -8.90 3.29
CA ALA A 57 5.90 -8.81 3.85
C ALA A 57 5.46 -7.36 4.16
N SER A 58 6.40 -6.48 4.49
CA SER A 58 6.12 -5.06 4.74
C SER A 58 5.81 -4.36 3.43
N LEU A 59 6.63 -4.56 2.40
CA LEU A 59 6.39 -3.98 1.08
C LEU A 59 5.09 -4.55 0.46
N GLN A 60 4.84 -5.85 0.64
CA GLN A 60 3.60 -6.47 0.19
C GLN A 60 2.38 -5.77 0.80
N LYS A 61 2.40 -5.51 2.12
CA LYS A 61 1.33 -4.77 2.79
C LYS A 61 1.19 -3.35 2.22
N ASN A 62 2.29 -2.61 2.12
CA ASN A 62 2.29 -1.23 1.62
C ASN A 62 1.70 -1.14 0.21
N TYR A 63 2.08 -2.06 -0.69
CA TYR A 63 1.52 -2.12 -2.04
C TYR A 63 0.03 -2.45 -2.08
N ARG A 64 -0.45 -3.35 -1.20
CA ARG A 64 -1.89 -3.68 -1.08
C ARG A 64 -2.69 -2.48 -0.58
N ASP A 65 -2.21 -1.82 0.47
CA ASP A 65 -2.87 -0.65 1.05
C ASP A 65 -2.92 0.49 0.04
N ALA A 66 -1.83 0.73 -0.68
CA ALA A 66 -1.78 1.69 -1.78
C ALA A 66 -2.72 1.33 -2.94
N ALA A 67 -2.79 0.05 -3.34
CA ALA A 67 -3.70 -0.39 -4.39
C ALA A 67 -5.17 -0.14 -4.01
N ARG A 68 -5.52 -0.42 -2.75
CA ARG A 68 -6.85 -0.15 -2.18
C ARG A 68 -7.15 1.35 -2.18
N PHE A 69 -6.25 2.18 -1.67
CA PHE A 69 -6.40 3.63 -1.65
C PHE A 69 -6.66 4.20 -3.06
N VAL A 70 -5.89 3.77 -4.06
CA VAL A 70 -6.08 4.21 -5.45
C VAL A 70 -7.43 3.73 -6.00
N ALA A 71 -7.84 2.49 -5.71
CA ALA A 71 -9.12 1.95 -6.18
C ALA A 71 -10.33 2.70 -5.59
N GLU A 72 -10.27 3.09 -4.32
CA GLU A 72 -11.31 3.92 -3.68
C GLU A 72 -11.46 5.29 -4.35
N LYS A 73 -10.37 5.85 -4.88
CA LYS A 73 -10.39 7.10 -5.65
C LYS A 73 -10.94 6.95 -7.07
N ILE A 74 -10.96 5.74 -7.64
CA ILE A 74 -11.59 5.48 -8.94
C ILE A 74 -13.12 5.45 -8.80
N GLY A 75 -13.62 4.96 -7.67
CA GLY A 75 -15.05 4.80 -7.40
C GLY A 75 -15.74 6.00 -6.72
N SER A 76 -14.99 7.03 -6.33
CA SER A 76 -15.50 8.31 -5.78
C SER A 76 -15.69 9.36 -6.87
#